data_AF-A0A453QH18-F1
#
_entry.id   AF-A0A453QH18-F1
#
_cell.length_a   1.000
_cell.length_b   1.000
_cell.length_c   1.000
_cell.angle_alpha   90.00
_cell.angle_beta   90.00
_cell.angle_gamma   90.00
#
_symmetry.space_group_name_H-M   'P 1'
#
loop_
_entity.id
_entity.type
_entity.pdbx_description
1 polymer ?
#
loop_
_entity_poly.entity_id
_entity_poly.type
_entity_poly.pdbx_seq_one_letter_code
_entity_poly.pdbx_strand_id
1 'polypeptide(L)'
;MHAATMLGLGLAVNGTTSNMLVYLLKEYHVDGVKAAQIANVVRGSLNLVPIAGAVLSDSYLGCFPVILAGAAINVLVRTLPN
;
A
#
# COMPACT_ATOMS: atom_id res chain seq x y z
N MET A 1 8.52 -15.10 13.68
CA MET A 1 8.13 -14.79 12.29
C MET A 1 7.38 -13.47 12.16
N HIS A 2 6.50 -13.07 13.10
CA HIS A 2 5.77 -11.79 13.05
C HIS A 2 6.62 -10.51 13.11
N ALA A 3 7.74 -10.49 13.83
CA ALA A 3 8.62 -9.32 13.88
C ALA A 3 9.28 -9.01 12.53
N ALA A 4 9.66 -10.04 11.78
CA ALA A 4 10.30 -9.89 10.47
C ALA A 4 9.34 -9.34 9.41
N THR A 5 8.06 -9.76 9.43
CA THR A 5 7.04 -9.22 8.52
C THR A 5 6.69 -7.77 8.83
N MET A 6 6.61 -7.39 10.12
CA MET A 6 6.36 -6.00 10.52
C MET A 6 7.53 -5.08 10.12
N LEU A 7 8.77 -5.55 10.28
CA LEU A 7 9.95 -4.82 9.82
C LEU A 7 9.98 -4.70 8.30
N GLY A 8 9.71 -5.78 7.57
CA GLY A 8 9.65 -5.77 6.11
C GLY A 8 8.58 -4.83 5.55
N LEU A 9 7.38 -4.83 6.16
CA LEU A 9 6.30 -3.94 5.77
C LEU A 9 6.65 -2.46 6.06
N GLY A 10 7.25 -2.18 7.21
CA GLY A 10 7.72 -0.83 7.56
C GLY A 10 8.78 -0.31 6.57
N LEU A 11 9.73 -1.15 6.18
CA LEU A 11 10.73 -0.81 5.16
C LEU A 11 10.10 -0.58 3.79
N ALA A 12 9.19 -1.47 3.36
CA ALA A 12 8.51 -1.34 2.08
C ALA A 12 7.66 -0.05 2.02
N VAL A 13 6.85 0.22 3.04
CA VAL A 13 6.00 1.42 3.08
C VAL A 13 6.85 2.71 3.06
N ASN A 14 7.90 2.79 3.87
CA ASN A 14 8.74 3.99 3.89
C ASN A 14 9.58 4.14 2.61
N GLY A 15 10.08 3.04 2.05
CA GLY A 15 10.82 3.04 0.78
C GLY A 15 9.95 3.49 -0.39
N THR A 16 8.78 2.89 -0.56
CA THR A 16 7.84 3.24 -1.64
C THR A 16 7.32 4.67 -1.50
N THR A 17 6.96 5.10 -0.29
CA THR A 17 6.47 6.48 -0.05
C THR A 17 7.55 7.52 -0.36
N SER A 18 8.80 7.26 0.02
CA SER A 18 9.92 8.17 -0.25
C SER A 18 10.23 8.24 -1.74
N ASN A 19 10.23 7.08 -2.44
CA ASN A 19 10.47 7.06 -3.88
C ASN A 19 9.37 7.78 -4.66
N MET A 20 8.10 7.57 -4.27
CA MET A 20 6.96 8.28 -4.86
C MET A 20 7.06 9.79 -4.64
N LEU A 21 7.40 10.23 -3.43
CA LEU A 21 7.57 11.65 -3.12
C LEU A 21 8.65 12.30 -3.98
N VAL A 22 9.82 11.66 -4.11
CA VAL A 22 10.92 12.15 -4.96
C VAL A 22 10.48 12.21 -6.43
N TYR A 23 9.72 11.24 -6.91
CA TYR A 23 9.20 11.22 -8.27
C TYR A 23 8.23 12.39 -8.55
N LEU A 24 7.36 12.71 -7.59
CA LEU A 24 6.46 13.87 -7.71
C LEU A 24 7.21 15.20 -7.72
N LEU A 25 8.32 15.29 -6.97
CA LEU A 25 9.15 16.48 -6.90
C LEU A 25 10.03 16.66 -8.15
N LYS A 26 10.64 15.58 -8.64
CA LYS A 26 11.64 15.59 -9.72
C LYS A 26 11.01 15.51 -11.12
N GLU A 27 10.06 14.60 -11.32
CA GLU A 27 9.49 14.33 -12.65
C GLU A 27 8.32 15.27 -12.93
N TYR A 28 7.41 15.39 -11.95
CA TYR A 28 6.18 16.17 -12.08
C TYR A 28 6.34 17.65 -11.69
N HIS A 29 7.52 18.07 -11.23
CA HIS A 29 7.80 19.44 -10.75
C HIS A 29 6.71 19.99 -9.81
N VAL A 30 6.16 19.14 -8.95
CA VAL A 30 5.12 19.54 -7.99
C VAL A 30 5.77 20.28 -6.82
N ASP A 31 5.15 21.36 -6.35
CA ASP A 31 5.59 22.09 -5.16
C ASP A 31 5.81 21.17 -3.95
N GLY A 32 6.90 21.39 -3.22
CA GLY A 32 7.30 20.57 -2.06
C GLY A 32 6.19 20.32 -1.05
N VAL A 33 5.38 21.35 -0.81
CA VAL A 33 4.23 21.29 0.10
C VAL A 33 3.12 20.38 -0.44
N LYS A 34 2.80 20.45 -1.74
CA LYS A 34 1.79 19.58 -2.38
C LYS A 34 2.25 18.12 -2.44
N ALA A 35 3.52 17.88 -2.78
CA ALA A 35 4.08 16.54 -2.83
C ALA A 35 4.04 15.87 -1.43
N ALA A 36 4.40 16.61 -0.38
CA ALA A 36 4.29 16.14 1.01
C ALA A 36 2.83 15.87 1.42
N GLN A 37 1.90 16.71 0.96
CA GLN A 37 0.47 16.51 1.21
C GLN A 37 -0.04 15.21 0.57
N ILE A 38 0.35 14.93 -0.68
CA ILE A 38 0.03 13.67 -1.37
C ILE A 38 0.64 12.48 -0.62
N ALA A 39 1.90 12.56 -0.20
CA ALA A 39 2.53 11.51 0.59
C ALA A 39 1.82 11.25 1.93
N ASN A 40 1.31 12.30 2.59
CA ASN A 40 0.50 12.16 3.80
C ASN A 40 -0.87 11.51 3.52
N VAL A 41 -1.52 11.83 2.40
CA VAL A 41 -2.78 11.18 1.98
C VAL A 41 -2.55 9.69 1.69
N VAL A 42 -1.45 9.35 1.01
CA VAL A 42 -1.07 7.95 0.74
C VAL A 42 -0.83 7.20 2.06
N ARG A 43 -0.06 7.79 2.98
CA ARG A 43 0.16 7.20 4.32
C ARG A 43 -1.13 7.05 5.12
N GLY A 44 -2.03 8.03 5.07
CA GLY A 44 -3.35 7.94 5.70
C GLY A 44 -4.17 6.79 5.12
N SER A 45 -4.21 6.67 3.80
CA SER A 45 -4.91 5.60 3.07
C SER A 45 -4.34 4.22 3.43
N LEU A 46 -3.02 4.06 3.51
CA LEU A 46 -2.37 2.81 3.89
C LEU A 46 -2.74 2.33 5.30
N ASN A 47 -3.15 3.23 6.20
CA ASN A 47 -3.65 2.85 7.53
C ASN A 47 -5.16 2.57 7.52
N LEU A 48 -5.94 3.28 6.70
CA LEU A 48 -7.40 3.12 6.62
C LEU A 48 -7.84 1.89 5.82
N VAL A 49 -7.16 1.59 4.71
CA VAL A 49 -7.44 0.45 3.83
C VAL A 49 -7.44 -0.89 4.58
N PRO A 50 -6.45 -1.24 5.42
CA PRO A 50 -6.49 -2.51 6.16
C PRO A 50 -7.63 -2.56 7.19
N ILE A 51 -8.01 -1.44 7.81
CA ILE A 51 -9.16 -1.38 8.73
C ILE A 51 -10.46 -1.66 7.96
N ALA A 52 -10.66 -1.00 6.82
CA ALA A 52 -11.81 -1.24 5.96
C ALA A 52 -11.84 -2.68 5.42
N GLY A 53 -10.69 -3.21 5.00
CA GLY A 53 -10.54 -4.60 4.57
C GLY A 53 -10.85 -5.61 5.68
N ALA A 54 -10.46 -5.32 6.92
CA ALA A 54 -10.78 -6.15 8.08
C ALA A 54 -12.29 -6.16 8.36
N VAL A 55 -12.96 -5.00 8.34
CA VAL A 55 -14.42 -4.90 8.54
C VAL A 55 -15.19 -5.63 7.43
N LEU A 56 -14.78 -5.47 6.17
CA LEU A 56 -15.36 -6.20 5.03
C LEU A 56 -15.15 -7.71 5.16
N SER A 57 -13.96 -8.15 5.59
CA SER A 57 -13.65 -9.56 5.82
C SER A 57 -14.52 -10.17 6.91
N ASP A 58 -14.73 -9.44 8.02
CA ASP A 58 -15.50 -9.90 9.18
C ASP A 58 -17.01 -9.89 8.91
N SER A 59 -17.50 -8.91 8.15
CA SER A 59 -18.94 -8.71 7.92
C SER A 59 -19.54 -9.56 6.79
N TYR A 60 -18.78 -9.88 5.73
CA TYR A 60 -19.39 -10.35 4.47
C TYR A 60 -18.96 -11.73 3.97
N LEU A 61 -17.81 -12.27 4.42
CA LEU A 61 -17.12 -13.27 3.60
C LEU A 61 -16.57 -14.49 4.34
N GLY A 62 -16.33 -14.39 5.66
CA GLY A 62 -15.42 -15.34 6.30
C GLY A 62 -14.01 -15.26 5.71
N CYS A 63 -13.02 -15.88 6.34
CA CYS A 63 -11.59 -15.67 6.04
C CYS A 63 -11.13 -16.01 4.59
N PHE A 64 -11.86 -16.88 3.89
CA PHE A 64 -11.38 -17.53 2.67
C PHE A 64 -11.34 -16.66 1.38
N PRO A 65 -12.39 -15.93 1.00
CA PRO A 65 -12.40 -15.21 -0.29
C PRO A 65 -11.57 -13.92 -0.28
N VAL A 66 -11.32 -13.28 0.87
CA VAL A 66 -10.43 -12.11 0.96
C VAL A 66 -8.96 -12.51 0.70
N ILE A 67 -8.53 -13.64 1.27
CA ILE A 67 -7.18 -14.18 1.04
C ILE A 67 -7.04 -14.64 -0.43
N LEU A 68 -8.09 -15.27 -0.98
CA LEU A 68 -8.08 -15.71 -2.38
C LEU A 68 -8.01 -14.53 -3.37
N ALA A 69 -8.76 -13.45 -3.12
CA ALA A 69 -8.70 -12.24 -3.92
C ALA A 69 -7.33 -11.56 -3.83
N GLY A 70 -6.76 -11.45 -2.62
CA GLY A 70 -5.41 -10.92 -2.42
C GLY A 70 -4.33 -11.74 -3.14
N ALA A 71 -4.43 -13.08 -3.09
CA ALA A 71 -3.52 -13.97 -3.80
C ALA A 71 -3.65 -13.86 -5.33
N ALA A 72 -4.88 -13.77 -5.86
CA ALA A 72 -5.14 -13.61 -7.28
C ALA A 72 -4.57 -12.29 -7.83
N ILE A 73 -4.74 -11.18 -7.11
CA ILE A 73 -4.17 -9.88 -7.48
C ILE A 73 -2.64 -9.95 -7.49
N ASN A 74 -2.03 -10.59 -6.50
CA ASN A 74 -0.56 -10.69 -6.42
C ASN A 74 0.03 -11.53 -7.58
N VAL A 75 -0.66 -12.62 -7.96
CA VAL A 75 -0.29 -13.41 -9.15
C VAL A 75 -0.45 -12.61 -10.44
N LEU A 76 -1.54 -11.84 -10.56
CA LEU A 76 -1.78 -11.02 -11.74
C LEU A 76 -0.71 -9.95 -11.90
N VAL A 77 -0.41 -9.19 -10.83
CA VAL A 77 0.67 -8.18 -10.83
C VAL A 77 2.02 -8.79 -11.21
N ARG A 78 2.31 -10.01 -10.76
CA ARG A 78 3.58 -10.68 -11.09
C ARG A 78 3.65 -11.22 -12.52
N THR A 79 2.51 -11.39 -13.19
CA THR A 79 2.42 -11.93 -14.55
C THR A 79 2.24 -10.85 -15.62
N LEU A 80 2.05 -9.58 -15.23
CA LEU A 80 2.18 -8.45 -16.15
C LEU A 80 3.66 -8.33 -16.58
N PRO A 81 4.00 -8.57 -17.86
CA PRO A 81 5.32 -8.26 -18.37
C PRO A 81 5.54 -6.74 -18.32
N ASN A 82 6.69 -6.33 -17.77
CA ASN A 82 7.21 -4.97 -17.94
C ASN A 82 7.54 -4.72 -19.42
#